data_AF-A0A9D4SPJ7-F1
#
_entry.id   AF-A0A9D4SPJ7-F1
#
_cell.length_a   1.000
_cell.length_b   1.000
_cell.length_c   1.000
_cell.angle_alpha   90.00
_cell.angle_beta   90.00
_cell.angle_gamma   90.00
#
_symmetry.space_group_name_H-M   'P 1'
#
loop_
_entity.id
_entity.type
_entity.pdbx_description
1 polymer ?
#
loop_
_entity_poly.entity_id
_entity_poly.type
_entity_poly.pdbx_seq_one_letter_code
_entity_poly.pdbx_strand_id
1 'polypeptide(L)'
;MRLLEGRCDGTFLVRPSKNPGQFALSIVAEGKVNHCLILRTERGYGFAEPLTTHPTLRSLVQHYVHNSLEEHNPLLKTTMAYPVFGSS
;
A
#
# COMPACT_ATOMS: atom_id res chain seq x y z
N MET A 1 4.14 -14.42 1.66
CA MET A 1 2.72 -14.14 2.02
C MET A 1 1.90 -14.73 0.89
N ARG A 2 1.40 -15.96 1.06
CA ARG A 2 0.92 -16.81 -0.05
C ARG A 2 -0.17 -16.20 -0.94
N LEU A 3 -0.90 -15.20 -0.45
CA LEU A 3 -1.98 -14.54 -1.19
C LEU A 3 -1.51 -13.73 -2.41
N LEU A 4 -0.29 -13.19 -2.36
CA LEU A 4 0.27 -12.35 -3.43
C LEU A 4 1.32 -13.07 -4.28
N GLU A 5 1.73 -14.27 -3.88
CA GLU A 5 2.72 -15.05 -4.63
C GLU A 5 2.14 -15.41 -6.01
N GLY A 6 2.85 -15.06 -7.08
CA GLY A 6 2.44 -15.29 -8.47
C GLY A 6 1.31 -14.39 -8.99
N ARG A 7 0.90 -13.36 -8.24
CA ARG A 7 -0.06 -12.36 -8.72
C ARG A 7 0.62 -11.30 -9.60
N CYS A 8 -0.15 -10.58 -10.41
CA CYS A 8 0.37 -9.51 -11.24
C CYS A 8 0.77 -8.28 -10.41
N ASP A 9 1.66 -7.46 -10.97
CA ASP A 9 2.07 -6.19 -10.39
C ASP A 9 0.85 -5.30 -10.10
N GLY A 10 0.91 -4.61 -8.97
CA GLY A 10 -0.18 -3.79 -8.44
C GLY A 10 -1.22 -4.57 -7.64
N THR A 11 -1.11 -5.91 -7.53
CA THR A 11 -1.95 -6.69 -6.61
C THR A 11 -1.55 -6.41 -5.17
N PHE A 12 -2.50 -6.00 -4.33
CA PHE A 12 -2.20 -5.51 -2.99
C PHE A 12 -3.20 -5.93 -1.91
N LEU A 13 -2.78 -5.78 -0.65
CA LEU A 13 -3.66 -5.72 0.51
C LEU A 13 -3.11 -4.81 1.60
N VAL A 14 -4.01 -4.23 2.39
CA VAL A 14 -3.69 -3.51 3.63
C VAL A 14 -4.00 -4.43 4.81
N ARG A 15 -3.06 -4.57 5.74
CA ARG A 15 -3.18 -5.44 6.91
C ARG A 15 -2.67 -4.76 8.17
N PRO A 16 -3.02 -5.24 9.37
CA PRO A 16 -2.32 -4.86 10.59
C PRO A 16 -0.81 -5.09 10.44
N SER A 17 -0.03 -4.14 10.95
CA SER A 17 1.43 -4.30 11.05
C SER A 17 1.79 -5.06 12.34
N LYS A 18 3.07 -5.36 12.52
CA LYS A 18 3.58 -5.88 13.81
C LYS A 18 3.57 -4.80 14.91
N ASN A 19 3.54 -3.53 14.51
CA ASN A 19 3.51 -2.39 15.43
C ASN A 19 2.05 -2.08 15.80
N PRO A 20 1.70 -2.10 17.10
CA PRO A 20 0.34 -1.81 17.54
C PRO A 20 -0.17 -0.47 16.99
N GLY A 21 -1.40 -0.46 16.48
CA GLY A 21 -2.06 0.74 15.96
C GLY A 21 -1.63 1.18 14.55
N GLN A 22 -0.64 0.50 13.94
CA GLN A 22 -0.13 0.80 12.60
C GLN A 22 -0.52 -0.28 11.59
N PHE A 23 -0.56 0.10 10.30
CA PHE A 23 -0.91 -0.79 9.20
C PHE A 23 0.29 -1.03 8.28
N ALA A 24 0.20 -2.05 7.43
CA ALA A 24 1.17 -2.31 6.39
C ALA A 24 0.48 -2.56 5.06
N LEU A 25 1.01 -1.94 4.00
CA LEU A 25 0.74 -2.33 2.62
C LEU A 25 1.59 -3.55 2.29
N SER A 26 0.99 -4.55 1.67
CA SER A 26 1.70 -5.61 0.97
C SER A 26 1.29 -5.57 -0.50
N ILE A 27 2.24 -5.49 -1.42
CA ILE A 27 1.97 -5.26 -2.85
C ILE A 27 2.96 -6.03 -3.74
N VAL A 28 2.52 -6.49 -4.89
CA VAL A 28 3.40 -7.03 -5.93
C VAL A 28 3.94 -5.90 -6.80
N ALA A 29 5.26 -5.81 -6.96
CA ALA A 29 5.93 -4.92 -7.90
C ALA A 29 7.16 -5.62 -8.46
N GLU A 30 7.39 -5.53 -9.77
CA GLU A 30 8.49 -6.19 -10.47
C GLU A 30 8.51 -7.71 -10.18
N GLY A 31 7.33 -8.33 -10.12
CA GLY A 31 7.14 -9.75 -9.81
C GLY A 31 7.47 -10.16 -8.36
N LYS A 32 7.75 -9.21 -7.46
CA LYS A 32 8.10 -9.48 -6.05
C LYS A 32 7.09 -8.88 -5.09
N VAL A 33 6.87 -9.58 -3.97
CA VAL A 33 6.06 -9.05 -2.88
C VAL A 33 6.89 -8.09 -2.04
N ASN A 34 6.41 -6.84 -1.95
CA ASN A 34 7.00 -5.77 -1.17
C ASN A 34 6.07 -5.41 0.01
N HIS A 35 6.66 -4.83 1.07
CA HIS A 35 5.94 -4.43 2.27
C HIS A 35 6.30 -3.00 2.68
N CYS A 36 5.31 -2.14 2.85
CA CYS A 36 5.50 -0.76 3.29
C CYS A 36 4.71 -0.52 4.58
N LEU A 37 5.34 0.16 5.55
CA LEU A 37 4.63 0.62 6.73
C LEU A 37 3.70 1.77 6.35
N ILE A 38 2.44 1.71 6.78
CA ILE A 38 1.51 2.82 6.70
C ILE A 38 1.47 3.45 8.09
N LEU A 39 1.94 4.68 8.17
CA LEU A 39 1.91 5.50 9.37
C LEU A 39 0.50 6.04 9.58
N ARG A 40 0.01 5.94 10.81
CA ARG A 40 -1.16 6.61 11.34
C ARG A 40 -0.70 7.70 12.30
N THR A 41 -1.02 8.94 11.97
CA THR A 41 -0.75 10.15 12.77
C THR A 41 -2.06 10.88 13.06
N GLU A 42 -2.00 11.99 13.79
CA GLU A 42 -3.15 12.87 13.99
C GLU A 42 -3.62 13.55 12.68
N ARG A 43 -2.72 13.69 11.69
CA ARG A 43 -3.02 14.27 10.38
C ARG A 43 -3.70 13.29 9.43
N GLY A 44 -3.57 11.99 9.69
CA GLY A 44 -4.12 10.92 8.86
C GLY A 44 -3.15 9.77 8.63
N TYR A 45 -3.28 9.15 7.46
CA TYR A 45 -2.52 7.98 7.00
C TYR A 45 -1.56 8.37 5.87
N GLY A 46 -0.40 7.72 5.82
CA GLY A 46 0.59 7.90 4.75
C GLY A 46 1.79 6.96 4.87
N PHE A 47 2.69 7.00 3.89
CA PHE A 47 3.91 6.16 3.89
C PHE A 47 5.13 6.87 4.52
N ALA A 48 5.12 8.20 4.57
CA ALA A 48 6.17 9.02 5.16
C ALA A 48 5.60 10.32 5.71
N GLU A 49 6.28 10.94 6.69
CA GLU A 49 5.99 12.31 7.07
C GLU A 49 6.73 13.30 6.14
N PRO A 50 6.15 14.49 5.85
CA PRO A 50 4.87 15.01 6.34
C PRO A 50 3.62 14.53 5.55
N LEU A 51 3.77 13.55 4.67
CA LEU A 51 2.74 13.08 3.72
C LEU A 51 1.69 12.13 4.35
N THR A 52 1.40 12.28 5.64
CA THR A 52 0.36 11.54 6.35
C THR A 52 -0.97 12.29 6.33
N THR A 53 -1.43 12.69 5.14
CA THR A 53 -2.55 13.63 4.95
C THR A 53 -3.87 12.96 4.57
N HIS A 54 -3.90 11.64 4.38
CA HIS A 54 -5.11 10.93 4.00
C HIS A 54 -5.98 10.64 5.23
N PRO A 55 -7.24 11.11 5.31
CA PRO A 55 -8.06 10.97 6.51
C PRO A 55 -8.41 9.50 6.86
N THR A 56 -8.41 8.61 5.87
CA THR A 56 -8.72 7.19 6.04
C THR A 56 -7.79 6.30 5.21
N LEU A 57 -7.68 5.01 5.57
CA LEU A 57 -7.03 4.01 4.72
C LEU A 57 -7.68 3.92 3.33
N ARG A 58 -9.00 4.12 3.22
CA ARG A 58 -9.70 4.11 1.93
C ARG A 58 -9.25 5.27 1.05
N SER A 59 -9.13 6.48 1.59
CA SER A 59 -8.65 7.64 0.83
C SER A 59 -7.19 7.50 0.42
N LEU A 60 -6.34 6.85 1.24
CA LEU A 60 -4.97 6.49 0.86
C LEU A 60 -5.00 5.55 -0.35
N VAL A 61 -5.76 4.44 -0.27
CA VAL A 61 -5.90 3.48 -1.38
C VAL A 61 -6.40 4.17 -2.65
N GLN A 62 -7.48 4.96 -2.58
CA GLN A 62 -8.05 5.66 -3.74
C GLN A 62 -7.05 6.60 -4.42
N HIS A 63 -6.15 7.21 -3.66
CA HIS A 63 -5.08 8.02 -4.22
C HIS A 63 -4.08 7.17 -4.99
N TYR A 64 -3.55 6.10 -4.38
CA TYR A 64 -2.53 5.25 -5.01
C TYR A 64 -3.08 4.23 -6.01
N VAL A 65 -4.39 4.15 -6.22
CA VAL A 65 -4.95 3.49 -7.42
C VAL A 65 -4.52 4.24 -8.69
N HIS A 66 -4.37 5.57 -8.62
CA HIS A 66 -4.05 6.43 -9.76
C HIS A 66 -2.64 7.01 -9.72
N ASN A 67 -1.96 6.97 -8.58
CA ASN A 67 -0.63 7.54 -8.37
C ASN A 67 0.37 6.43 -8.04
N SER A 68 1.51 6.45 -8.72
CA SER A 68 2.57 5.44 -8.55
C SER A 68 3.22 5.56 -7.17
N LEU A 69 3.54 4.42 -6.55
CA LEU A 69 4.26 4.37 -5.28
C LEU A 69 5.76 4.71 -5.43
N GLU A 70 6.24 4.89 -6.67
CA GLU A 70 7.66 5.18 -6.95
C GLU A 70 8.13 6.52 -6.37
N GLU A 71 7.19 7.44 -6.08
CA GLU A 71 7.47 8.71 -5.41
C GLU A 71 8.03 8.49 -3.98
N HIS A 72 7.70 7.36 -3.34
CA HIS A 72 8.22 6.99 -2.00
C HIS A 72 9.36 5.98 -2.09
N ASN A 73 9.34 5.11 -3.10
CA ASN A 73 10.35 4.08 -3.28
C ASN A 73 10.48 3.72 -4.77
N PRO A 74 11.61 4.03 -5.44
CA PRO A 74 11.83 3.74 -6.85
C PRO A 74 11.69 2.28 -7.28
N LEU A 75 11.66 1.34 -6.33
CA LEU A 75 11.41 -0.09 -6.57
C LEU A 75 9.92 -0.44 -6.69
N LEU A 76 9.02 0.49 -6.38
CA LEU A 76 7.56 0.31 -6.41
C LEU A 76 6.95 1.06 -7.58
N LYS A 77 7.42 0.77 -8.80
CA LYS A 77 6.89 1.35 -10.06
C LYS A 77 5.53 0.75 -10.43
N THR A 78 4.57 0.91 -9.55
CA THR A 78 3.23 0.36 -9.68
C THR A 78 2.23 1.17 -8.85
N THR A 79 0.94 0.94 -9.10
CA THR A 79 -0.18 1.49 -8.35
C THR A 79 -0.85 0.41 -7.52
N MET A 80 -1.70 0.80 -6.57
CA MET A 80 -2.57 -0.13 -5.82
C MET A 80 -3.75 -0.57 -6.71
N ALA A 81 -3.45 -1.26 -7.81
CA ALA A 81 -4.40 -1.54 -8.89
C ALA A 81 -5.43 -2.63 -8.54
N TYR A 82 -4.98 -3.74 -7.95
CA TYR A 82 -5.81 -4.93 -7.78
C TYR A 82 -5.91 -5.32 -6.30
N PRO A 83 -7.00 -4.98 -5.59
CA PRO A 83 -7.18 -5.49 -4.24
C PRO A 83 -7.30 -7.02 -4.28
N VAL A 84 -6.53 -7.73 -3.45
CA VAL A 84 -6.41 -9.20 -3.52
C VAL A 84 -7.75 -9.96 -3.35
N PHE A 85 -8.73 -9.32 -2.71
CA PHE A 85 -10.08 -9.85 -2.50
C PHE A 85 -11.17 -9.08 -3.26
N GLY A 86 -10.79 -8.14 -4.14
CA GLY A 86 -11.74 -7.47 -5.00
C GLY A 86 -12.14 -8.36 -6.16
N SER A 87 -13.43 -8.41 -6.46
CA SER A 87 -13.91 -8.88 -7.75
C SER A 87 -13.43 -7.90 -8.82
N SER A 88 -12.70 -8.44 -9.80
CA SER A 88 -12.30 -7.77 -11.05
C SER A 88 -13.49 -7.17 -11.79
#